data_AF-A0A7I4Z4P6-F1
#
_entry.id   AF-A0A7I4Z4P6-F1
#
_cell.length_a   1.000
_cell.length_b   1.000
_cell.length_c   1.000
_cell.angle_alpha   90.00
_cell.angle_beta   90.00
_cell.angle_gamma   90.00
#
_symmetry.space_group_name_H-M   'P 1'
#
loop_
_entity.id
_entity.type
_entity.pdbx_description
1 polymer ?
#
loop_
_entity_poly.entity_id
_entity_poly.type
_entity_poly.pdbx_seq_one_letter_code
_entity_poly.pdbx_strand_id
1 'polypeptide(L)'
;TSILILQTSQNLSNMASRFMKRLIGATVCAFIAFAFICVSFFTQDWMVIVILGIAVKAGVPTGIFPWYCISAGTCSVFLNAADGWDKCFFFLMLFAWIFQFIALVTGVVALLFRGIRYISTHLFCGTQALITLLIIAELILYGVQYDRNLEAFNYIPGLSVSLGYSYWLLVVAAIFSVVTFANAAAATERARHDDCDCD
;
A
#
# COMPACT_ATOMS: atom_id res chain seq x y z
N THR A 1 46.26 21.14 6.26
CA THR A 1 45.62 20.07 7.05
C THR A 1 44.32 20.52 7.71
N SER A 2 44.27 21.63 8.45
CA SER A 2 43.04 22.07 9.15
C SER A 2 41.84 22.45 8.26
N ILE A 3 42.10 23.02 7.07
CA ILE A 3 41.04 23.39 6.11
C ILE A 3 40.40 22.13 5.49
N LEU A 4 41.20 21.10 5.22
CA LEU A 4 40.74 19.84 4.64
C LEU A 4 39.81 19.08 5.59
N ILE A 5 40.13 19.08 6.89
CA ILE A 5 39.33 18.45 7.96
C ILE A 5 37.99 19.17 8.17
N LEU A 6 37.98 20.50 8.02
CA LEU A 6 36.76 21.31 8.10
C LEU A 6 35.83 21.04 6.91
N GLN A 7 36.36 20.94 5.69
CA GLN A 7 35.58 20.60 4.50
C GLN A 7 34.99 19.18 4.56
N THR A 8 35.75 18.19 5.00
CA THR A 8 35.23 16.81 5.13
C THR A 8 34.15 16.72 6.20
N SER A 9 34.30 17.39 7.34
CA SER A 9 33.26 17.40 8.39
C SER A 9 31.96 18.10 7.96
N GLN A 10 32.05 19.20 7.20
CA GLN A 10 30.86 19.85 6.64
C GLN A 10 30.17 19.00 5.57
N ASN A 11 30.93 18.28 4.74
CA ASN A 11 30.35 17.40 3.74
C ASN A 11 29.64 16.19 4.37
N LEU A 12 30.22 15.58 5.40
CA LEU A 12 29.60 14.47 6.15
C LEU A 12 28.28 14.89 6.83
N SER A 13 28.28 16.05 7.50
CA SER A 13 27.07 16.55 8.18
C SER A 13 25.94 16.88 7.20
N ASN A 14 26.27 17.46 6.05
CA ASN A 14 25.31 17.73 4.98
C ASN A 14 24.76 16.44 4.34
N MET A 15 25.57 15.39 4.24
CA MET A 15 25.14 14.11 3.69
C MET A 15 24.23 13.35 4.67
N ALA A 16 24.61 13.28 5.94
CA ALA A 16 23.78 12.71 7.02
C ALA A 16 22.43 13.42 7.16
N SER A 17 22.42 14.76 7.03
CA SER A 17 21.19 15.55 7.04
C SER A 17 20.24 15.17 5.89
N ARG A 18 20.77 14.98 4.67
CA ARG A 18 19.98 14.62 3.49
C ARG A 18 19.46 13.18 3.56
N PHE A 19 20.26 12.25 4.10
CA PHE A 19 19.82 10.88 4.37
C PHE A 19 18.63 10.88 5.35
N MET A 20 18.77 11.55 6.50
CA MET A 20 17.72 11.59 7.52
C MET A 20 16.43 12.23 7.00
N LYS A 21 16.51 13.30 6.21
CA LYS A 21 15.33 13.94 5.60
C LYS A 21 14.58 12.98 4.68
N ARG A 22 15.29 12.19 3.87
CA ARG A 22 14.68 11.19 2.97
C ARG A 22 14.06 10.04 3.74
N LEU A 23 14.75 9.54 4.77
CA LEU A 23 14.22 8.47 5.62
C LEU A 23 12.94 8.90 6.34
N ILE A 24 12.93 10.10 6.94
CA ILE A 24 11.73 10.68 7.57
C ILE A 24 10.61 10.83 6.54
N GLY A 25 10.90 11.40 5.37
CA GLY A 25 9.91 11.56 4.30
C GLY A 25 9.32 10.22 3.84
N ALA A 26 10.16 9.20 3.68
CA ALA A 26 9.71 7.85 3.35
C ALA A 26 8.82 7.28 4.47
N THR A 27 9.22 7.35 5.73
CA THR A 27 8.42 6.84 6.84
C THR A 27 7.06 7.54 6.94
N VAL A 28 7.00 8.87 6.76
CA VAL A 28 5.72 9.61 6.75
C VAL A 28 4.83 9.17 5.58
N CYS A 29 5.38 9.01 4.38
CA CYS A 29 4.62 8.51 3.23
C CYS A 29 4.12 7.07 3.46
N ALA A 30 4.91 6.23 4.12
CA ALA A 30 4.54 4.87 4.49
C ALA A 30 3.35 4.86 5.47
N PHE A 31 3.31 5.79 6.43
CA PHE A 31 2.19 5.92 7.36
C PHE A 31 0.90 6.32 6.63
N ILE A 32 1.00 7.26 5.69
CA ILE A 32 -0.14 7.68 4.87
C ILE A 32 -0.64 6.51 4.01
N ALA A 33 0.28 5.81 3.34
CA ALA A 33 -0.06 4.62 2.56
C ALA A 33 -0.74 3.54 3.41
N PHE A 34 -0.22 3.27 4.62
CA PHE A 34 -0.82 2.31 5.54
C PHE A 34 -2.23 2.71 5.98
N ALA A 35 -2.46 4.00 6.29
CA ALA A 35 -3.78 4.49 6.63
C ALA A 35 -4.77 4.25 5.48
N PHE A 36 -4.39 4.55 4.24
CA PHE A 36 -5.23 4.28 3.08
C PHE A 36 -5.42 2.79 2.81
N ILE A 37 -4.40 1.94 2.99
CA ILE A 37 -4.55 0.47 2.89
C ILE A 37 -5.53 -0.03 3.95
N CYS A 38 -5.44 0.45 5.19
CA CYS A 38 -6.39 0.12 6.25
C CYS A 38 -7.81 0.53 5.84
N VAL A 39 -8.03 1.78 5.44
CA VAL A 39 -9.38 2.21 5.04
C VAL A 39 -9.88 1.40 3.85
N SER A 40 -9.06 1.23 2.80
CA SER A 40 -9.43 0.47 1.60
C SER A 40 -9.75 -0.98 1.93
N PHE A 41 -8.94 -1.62 2.77
CA PHE A 41 -9.20 -2.98 3.20
C PHE A 41 -10.50 -3.02 3.98
N PHE A 42 -10.66 -2.22 5.06
CA PHE A 42 -11.73 -2.31 6.07
C PHE A 42 -13.07 -1.69 5.68
N THR A 43 -13.19 -1.15 4.47
CA THR A 43 -14.44 -0.59 3.95
C THR A 43 -15.05 -1.47 2.87
N GLN A 44 -16.39 -1.49 2.81
CA GLN A 44 -17.14 -2.38 1.92
C GLN A 44 -17.42 -1.77 0.53
N ASP A 45 -16.75 -0.69 0.14
CA ASP A 45 -17.11 0.12 -1.02
C ASP A 45 -16.09 -0.03 -2.17
N TRP A 46 -15.84 -1.26 -2.61
CA TRP A 46 -14.94 -1.52 -3.75
C TRP A 46 -15.66 -1.44 -5.09
N MET A 47 -16.94 -1.77 -5.12
CA MET A 47 -17.82 -1.66 -6.28
C MET A 47 -19.19 -1.19 -5.86
N VAL A 48 -19.78 -0.32 -6.67
CA VAL A 48 -21.14 0.19 -6.49
C VAL A 48 -21.98 -0.25 -7.69
N ILE A 49 -23.05 -0.99 -7.41
CA ILE A 49 -24.06 -1.38 -8.39
C ILE A 49 -25.27 -0.46 -8.23
N VAL A 50 -25.68 0.22 -9.29
CA VAL A 50 -26.85 1.11 -9.30
C VAL A 50 -27.90 0.55 -10.26
N ILE A 51 -29.12 0.35 -9.75
CA ILE A 51 -30.28 -0.09 -10.53
C ILE A 51 -31.20 1.11 -10.72
N LEU A 52 -31.22 1.70 -11.92
CA LEU A 52 -32.16 2.75 -12.31
C LEU A 52 -33.54 2.12 -12.53
N GLY A 53 -34.44 2.29 -11.56
CA GLY A 53 -35.85 1.90 -11.72
C GLY A 53 -36.69 2.04 -10.45
N ILE A 54 -36.09 1.94 -9.27
CA ILE A 54 -36.78 2.09 -7.99
C ILE A 54 -35.91 2.96 -7.09
N ALA A 55 -36.50 3.95 -6.42
CA ALA A 55 -35.85 4.91 -5.53
C ALA A 55 -35.29 4.27 -4.23
N VAL A 56 -34.64 3.12 -4.36
CA VAL A 56 -33.83 2.48 -3.34
C VAL A 56 -32.45 2.38 -3.95
N LYS A 57 -31.54 3.23 -3.49
CA LYS A 57 -30.09 3.13 -3.72
C LYS A 57 -29.59 1.85 -3.03
N ALA A 58 -30.00 0.69 -3.52
CA ALA A 58 -29.51 -0.60 -3.08
C ALA A 58 -28.19 -0.86 -3.80
N GLY A 59 -27.19 0.01 -3.54
CA GLY A 59 -25.82 -0.42 -3.73
C GLY A 59 -25.64 -1.60 -2.80
N VAL A 60 -25.32 -2.77 -3.34
CA VAL A 60 -24.78 -3.84 -2.52
C VAL A 60 -23.28 -3.53 -2.45
N PRO A 61 -22.79 -2.88 -1.39
CA PRO A 61 -21.37 -2.62 -1.23
C PRO A 61 -20.66 -3.97 -1.15
N THR A 62 -19.98 -4.37 -2.22
CA THR A 62 -19.15 -5.56 -2.22
C THR A 62 -17.78 -5.17 -1.70
N GLY A 63 -17.42 -5.71 -0.53
CA GLY A 63 -16.10 -5.56 0.06
C GLY A 63 -15.23 -6.78 -0.18
N ILE A 64 -13.92 -6.62 -0.03
CA ILE A 64 -12.94 -7.72 -0.07
C ILE A 64 -13.00 -8.59 1.21
N PHE A 65 -13.71 -8.13 2.25
CA PHE A 65 -13.68 -8.76 3.57
C PHE A 65 -14.70 -9.91 3.80
N PRO A 66 -14.39 -10.87 4.70
CA PRO A 66 -15.17 -12.06 4.97
C PRO A 66 -16.37 -11.85 5.89
N TRP A 67 -16.57 -10.63 6.40
CA TRP A 67 -17.68 -10.31 7.32
C TRP A 67 -18.94 -9.80 6.61
N TYR A 68 -19.01 -9.89 5.28
CA TYR A 68 -20.28 -9.72 4.59
C TYR A 68 -21.19 -10.93 4.88
N CYS A 69 -22.35 -10.71 5.52
CA CYS A 69 -23.34 -11.78 5.66
C CYS A 69 -24.09 -11.92 4.33
N ILE A 70 -24.03 -13.12 3.76
CA ILE A 70 -24.48 -13.41 2.38
C ILE A 70 -26.01 -13.32 2.24
N SER A 71 -26.77 -13.25 3.33
CA SER A 71 -28.17 -12.78 3.33
C SER A 71 -28.61 -12.41 4.75
N ALA A 72 -29.79 -11.80 4.90
CA ALA A 72 -30.41 -11.42 6.17
C ALA A 72 -30.45 -12.59 7.19
N GLY A 73 -29.42 -12.68 8.04
CA GLY A 73 -29.36 -13.61 9.17
C GLY A 73 -28.55 -14.89 8.99
N THR A 74 -27.90 -15.13 7.85
CA THR A 74 -26.99 -16.29 7.67
C THR A 74 -25.59 -15.83 7.24
N CYS A 75 -24.69 -15.80 8.21
CA CYS A 75 -23.26 -15.56 7.96
C CYS A 75 -22.62 -16.93 7.73
N SER A 76 -22.54 -17.37 6.48
CA SER A 76 -21.74 -18.55 6.12
C SER A 76 -20.25 -18.18 6.15
N VAL A 77 -19.39 -19.16 6.44
CA VAL A 77 -17.93 -18.96 6.48
C VAL A 77 -17.48 -18.51 5.08
N PHE A 78 -17.01 -17.26 4.96
CA PHE A 78 -16.57 -16.64 3.69
C PHE A 78 -15.69 -17.55 2.84
N LEU A 79 -14.76 -18.29 3.46
CA LEU A 79 -13.86 -19.21 2.75
C LEU A 79 -14.59 -20.33 1.99
N ASN A 80 -15.80 -20.70 2.40
CA ASN A 80 -16.59 -21.74 1.74
C ASN A 80 -17.54 -21.17 0.67
N ALA A 81 -17.90 -19.89 0.75
CA ALA A 81 -18.90 -19.28 -0.12
C ALA A 81 -18.32 -18.25 -1.12
N ALA A 82 -17.13 -17.72 -0.88
CA ALA A 82 -16.50 -16.73 -1.74
C ALA A 82 -15.90 -17.37 -3.01
N ASP A 83 -16.02 -16.65 -4.12
CA ASP A 83 -15.42 -17.04 -5.39
C ASP A 83 -13.88 -17.00 -5.30
N GLY A 84 -13.20 -17.68 -6.23
CA GLY A 84 -11.74 -17.74 -6.27
C GLY A 84 -11.09 -16.35 -6.35
N TRP A 85 -11.73 -15.42 -7.06
CA TRP A 85 -11.28 -14.03 -7.19
C TRP A 85 -11.33 -13.27 -5.86
N ASP A 86 -12.46 -13.33 -5.15
CA ASP A 86 -12.64 -12.64 -3.86
C ASP A 86 -11.64 -13.14 -2.82
N LYS A 87 -11.36 -14.45 -2.81
CA LYS A 87 -10.32 -15.05 -1.97
C LYS A 87 -8.93 -14.51 -2.33
N CYS A 88 -8.62 -14.43 -3.63
CA CYS A 88 -7.34 -13.92 -4.11
C CYS A 88 -7.11 -12.47 -3.64
N PHE A 89 -8.10 -11.59 -3.86
CA PHE A 89 -8.09 -10.19 -3.43
C PHE A 89 -7.92 -10.07 -1.91
N PHE A 90 -8.65 -10.89 -1.15
CA PHE A 90 -8.53 -10.90 0.31
C PHE A 90 -7.11 -11.22 0.76
N PHE A 91 -6.49 -12.27 0.21
CA PHE A 91 -5.13 -12.66 0.62
C PHE A 91 -4.08 -11.64 0.15
N LEU A 92 -4.20 -11.11 -1.06
CA LEU A 92 -3.29 -10.06 -1.57
C LEU A 92 -3.32 -8.82 -0.69
N MET A 93 -4.52 -8.31 -0.37
CA MET A 93 -4.70 -7.17 0.53
C MET A 93 -4.24 -7.48 1.96
N LEU A 94 -4.50 -8.69 2.46
CA LEU A 94 -4.04 -9.11 3.79
C LEU A 94 -2.51 -9.13 3.87
N PHE A 95 -1.84 -9.70 2.88
CA PHE A 95 -0.38 -9.72 2.84
C PHE A 95 0.19 -8.31 2.68
N ALA A 96 -0.37 -7.48 1.80
CA ALA A 96 0.03 -6.08 1.66
C ALA A 96 -0.10 -5.32 3.00
N TRP A 97 -1.19 -5.53 3.73
CA TRP A 97 -1.43 -4.92 5.03
C TRP A 97 -0.42 -5.38 6.09
N ILE A 98 -0.18 -6.69 6.21
CA ILE A 98 0.80 -7.25 7.16
C ILE A 98 2.20 -6.73 6.85
N PHE A 99 2.63 -6.79 5.59
CA PHE A 99 3.95 -6.32 5.21
C PHE A 99 4.10 -4.81 5.40
N GLN A 100 3.06 -4.02 5.10
CA GLN A 100 3.09 -2.57 5.35
C GLN A 100 3.23 -2.24 6.83
N PHE A 101 2.58 -3.00 7.71
CA PHE A 101 2.78 -2.85 9.16
C PHE A 101 4.24 -3.16 9.56
N ILE A 102 4.82 -4.24 9.04
CA ILE A 102 6.24 -4.60 9.29
C ILE A 102 7.18 -3.50 8.74
N ALA A 103 6.89 -2.96 7.56
CA ALA A 103 7.66 -1.87 6.98
C ALA A 103 7.61 -0.61 7.87
N LEU A 104 6.46 -0.27 8.45
CA LEU A 104 6.36 0.84 9.39
C LEU A 104 7.22 0.64 10.63
N VAL A 105 7.16 -0.55 11.24
CA VAL A 105 7.98 -0.88 12.42
C VAL A 105 9.46 -0.75 12.08
N THR A 106 9.90 -1.31 10.96
CA THR A 106 11.32 -1.24 10.54
C THR A 106 11.75 0.18 10.20
N GLY A 107 10.90 0.99 9.56
CA GLY A 107 11.15 2.41 9.31
C GLY A 107 11.30 3.24 10.58
N VAL A 108 10.42 3.04 11.57
CA VAL A 108 10.52 3.69 12.89
C VAL A 108 11.79 3.26 13.63
N VAL A 109 12.11 1.96 13.61
CA VAL A 109 13.35 1.44 14.21
C VAL A 109 14.58 2.07 13.55
N ALA A 110 14.60 2.22 12.22
CA ALA A 110 15.71 2.86 11.50
C ALA A 110 15.90 4.34 11.91
N LEU A 111 14.82 5.06 12.21
CA LEU A 111 14.87 6.43 12.69
C LEU A 111 15.44 6.52 14.10
N LEU A 112 14.96 5.68 15.01
CA LEU A 112 15.29 5.73 16.44
C LEU A 112 16.68 5.15 16.77
N PHE A 113 17.05 4.02 16.16
CA PHE A 113 18.25 3.27 16.55
C PHE A 113 19.37 3.42 15.53
N ARG A 114 20.37 4.24 15.86
CA ARG A 114 21.53 4.49 14.99
C ARG A 114 22.32 3.23 14.64
N GLY A 115 22.49 2.30 15.60
CA GLY A 115 23.34 1.12 15.42
C GLY A 115 22.83 0.08 14.42
N ILE A 116 21.52 -0.01 14.21
CA ILE A 116 20.89 -0.95 13.26
C ILE A 116 20.24 -0.24 12.06
N ARG A 117 20.43 1.08 11.96
CA ARG A 117 19.78 1.93 10.97
C ARG A 117 19.99 1.46 9.55
N TYR A 118 21.20 1.04 9.19
CA TYR A 118 21.51 0.57 7.85
C TYR A 118 20.70 -0.67 7.48
N ILE A 119 20.77 -1.71 8.33
CA ILE A 119 20.03 -2.97 8.15
C ILE A 119 18.52 -2.71 8.11
N SER A 120 18.01 -1.91 9.05
CA SER A 120 16.58 -1.57 9.11
C SER A 120 16.13 -0.74 7.90
N THR A 121 16.95 0.16 7.36
CA THR A 121 16.63 0.96 6.16
C THR A 121 16.59 0.08 4.92
N HIS A 122 17.53 -0.86 4.79
CA HIS A 122 17.56 -1.81 3.68
C HIS A 122 16.34 -2.75 3.73
N LEU A 123 16.01 -3.26 4.93
CA LEU A 123 14.82 -4.10 5.13
C LEU A 123 13.53 -3.30 4.82
N PHE A 124 13.42 -2.08 5.33
CA PHE A 124 12.31 -1.18 5.04
C PHE A 124 12.13 -0.94 3.54
N CYS A 125 13.22 -0.65 2.83
CA CYS A 125 13.21 -0.45 1.38
C CYS A 125 12.76 -1.71 0.62
N GLY A 126 13.30 -2.88 0.98
CA GLY A 126 12.94 -4.16 0.36
C GLY A 126 11.47 -4.54 0.60
N THR A 127 10.99 -4.40 1.84
CA THR A 127 9.59 -4.65 2.17
C THR A 127 8.67 -3.67 1.45
N GLN A 128 9.02 -2.38 1.34
CA GLN A 128 8.22 -1.40 0.60
C GLN A 128 8.13 -1.71 -0.89
N ALA A 129 9.19 -2.23 -1.50
CA ALA A 129 9.15 -2.69 -2.88
C ALA A 129 8.13 -3.82 -3.07
N LEU A 130 8.15 -4.82 -2.19
CA LEU A 130 7.20 -5.93 -2.21
C LEU A 130 5.75 -5.45 -2.03
N ILE A 131 5.50 -4.56 -1.07
CA ILE A 131 4.15 -4.00 -0.83
C ILE A 131 3.65 -3.24 -2.05
N THR A 132 4.52 -2.45 -2.68
CA THR A 132 4.18 -1.69 -3.89
C THR A 132 3.76 -2.63 -5.02
N LEU A 133 4.49 -3.74 -5.21
CA LEU A 133 4.13 -4.77 -6.19
C LEU A 133 2.79 -5.43 -5.88
N LEU A 134 2.55 -5.80 -4.60
CA LEU A 134 1.29 -6.41 -4.17
C LEU A 134 0.09 -5.48 -4.42
N ILE A 135 0.20 -4.20 -4.06
CA ILE A 135 -0.88 -3.22 -4.25
C ILE A 135 -1.14 -2.97 -5.73
N ILE A 136 -0.10 -2.86 -6.56
CA ILE A 136 -0.27 -2.69 -8.00
C ILE A 136 -0.93 -3.94 -8.61
N ALA A 137 -0.50 -5.13 -8.20
CA ALA A 137 -1.11 -6.39 -8.65
C ALA A 137 -2.59 -6.44 -8.26
N GLU A 138 -2.95 -6.06 -7.03
CA GLU A 138 -4.33 -5.98 -6.57
C GLU A 138 -5.17 -5.04 -7.45
N LEU A 139 -4.68 -3.81 -7.70
CA LEU A 139 -5.38 -2.82 -8.52
C LEU A 139 -5.64 -3.31 -9.95
N ILE A 140 -4.65 -4.01 -10.54
CA ILE A 140 -4.75 -4.56 -11.90
C ILE A 140 -5.73 -5.73 -11.91
N LEU A 141 -5.58 -6.71 -11.01
CA LEU A 141 -6.43 -7.90 -10.97
C LEU A 141 -7.87 -7.53 -10.67
N TYR A 142 -8.11 -6.57 -9.77
CA TYR A 142 -9.45 -6.06 -9.49
C TYR A 142 -10.03 -5.32 -10.69
N GLY A 143 -9.22 -4.53 -11.41
CA GLY A 143 -9.61 -3.87 -12.65
C GLY A 143 -10.02 -4.85 -13.75
N VAL A 144 -9.26 -5.95 -13.92
CA VAL A 144 -9.60 -7.04 -14.87
C VAL A 144 -10.91 -7.72 -14.48
N GLN A 145 -11.12 -7.99 -13.20
CA GLN A 145 -12.37 -8.58 -12.73
C GLN A 145 -13.56 -7.63 -12.91
N TYR A 146 -13.36 -6.32 -12.69
CA TYR A 146 -14.37 -5.29 -12.94
C TYR A 146 -14.78 -5.24 -14.43
N ASP A 147 -13.81 -5.24 -15.34
CA ASP A 147 -14.05 -5.22 -16.79
C ASP A 147 -14.81 -6.46 -17.27
N ARG A 148 -14.38 -7.65 -16.81
CA ARG A 148 -15.08 -8.91 -17.07
C ARG A 148 -16.53 -8.89 -16.57
N ASN A 149 -16.77 -8.30 -15.40
CA ASN A 149 -18.11 -8.21 -14.82
C ASN A 149 -18.98 -7.20 -15.58
N LEU A 150 -18.42 -6.07 -16.05
CA LEU A 150 -19.13 -5.10 -16.88
C LEU A 150 -19.70 -5.74 -18.16
N GLU A 151 -18.92 -6.59 -18.83
CA GLU A 151 -19.41 -7.32 -20.01
C GLU A 151 -20.65 -8.16 -19.72
N ALA A 152 -20.70 -8.81 -18.55
CA ALA A 152 -21.85 -9.60 -18.12
C ALA A 152 -23.08 -8.73 -17.78
N PHE A 153 -22.85 -7.54 -17.22
CA PHE A 153 -23.91 -6.62 -16.75
C PHE A 153 -24.47 -5.69 -17.83
N ASN A 154 -23.75 -5.47 -18.94
CA ASN A 154 -24.20 -4.62 -20.05
C ASN A 154 -25.51 -5.09 -20.71
N TYR A 155 -25.92 -6.34 -20.49
CA TYR A 155 -27.16 -6.91 -21.02
C TYR A 155 -28.40 -6.63 -20.16
N ILE A 156 -28.24 -6.03 -18.96
CA ILE A 156 -29.34 -5.75 -18.04
C ILE A 156 -29.73 -4.26 -18.15
N PRO A 157 -30.86 -3.91 -18.79
CA PRO A 157 -31.25 -2.52 -18.96
C PRO A 157 -31.52 -1.85 -17.60
N GLY A 158 -30.93 -0.66 -17.40
CA GLY A 158 -31.05 0.11 -16.16
C GLY A 158 -30.02 -0.23 -15.08
N LEU A 159 -29.11 -1.18 -15.32
CA LEU A 159 -28.01 -1.49 -14.41
C LEU A 159 -26.75 -0.71 -14.79
N SER A 160 -26.13 -0.02 -13.84
CA SER A 160 -24.80 0.58 -14.01
C SER A 160 -23.88 0.18 -12.87
N VAL A 161 -22.65 -0.21 -13.18
CA VAL A 161 -21.65 -0.67 -12.20
C VAL A 161 -20.44 0.26 -12.25
N SER A 162 -20.03 0.80 -11.11
CA SER A 162 -18.87 1.70 -11.00
C SER A 162 -17.92 1.25 -9.91
N LEU A 163 -16.63 1.54 -10.07
CA LEU A 163 -15.63 1.35 -9.01
C LEU A 163 -15.94 2.26 -7.81
N GLY A 164 -15.93 1.67 -6.62
CA GLY A 164 -16.24 2.35 -5.36
C GLY A 164 -15.04 3.09 -4.76
N TYR A 165 -15.29 3.76 -3.63
CA TYR A 165 -14.28 4.60 -2.97
C TYR A 165 -13.03 3.83 -2.51
N SER A 166 -13.18 2.59 -2.04
CA SER A 166 -12.08 1.77 -1.52
C SER A 166 -11.03 1.47 -2.60
N TYR A 167 -11.45 1.28 -3.85
CA TYR A 167 -10.54 1.09 -4.97
C TYR A 167 -9.67 2.34 -5.20
N TRP A 168 -10.29 3.51 -5.24
CA TRP A 168 -9.57 4.78 -5.45
C TRP A 168 -8.66 5.13 -4.29
N LEU A 169 -9.04 4.80 -3.06
CA LEU A 169 -8.15 4.93 -1.92
C LEU A 169 -6.93 4.02 -2.03
N LEU A 170 -7.08 2.80 -2.54
CA LEU A 170 -5.94 1.92 -2.80
C LEU A 170 -5.03 2.49 -3.89
N VAL A 171 -5.57 3.16 -4.91
CA VAL A 171 -4.76 3.91 -5.90
C VAL A 171 -3.93 4.99 -5.22
N VAL A 172 -4.53 5.78 -4.33
CA VAL A 172 -3.78 6.79 -3.55
C VAL A 172 -2.71 6.13 -2.68
N ALA A 173 -3.03 5.01 -2.03
CA ALA A 173 -2.05 4.24 -1.26
C ALA A 173 -0.88 3.77 -2.13
N ALA A 174 -1.15 3.32 -3.36
CA ALA A 174 -0.13 2.88 -4.31
C ALA A 174 0.83 4.03 -4.66
N ILE A 175 0.30 5.23 -4.92
CA ILE A 175 1.13 6.42 -5.20
C ILE A 175 2.06 6.72 -4.03
N PHE A 176 1.53 6.77 -2.80
CA PHE A 176 2.36 6.99 -1.61
C PHE A 176 3.35 5.85 -1.37
N SER A 177 2.99 4.61 -1.70
CA SER A 177 3.89 3.46 -1.62
C SER A 177 5.07 3.58 -2.59
N VAL A 178 4.82 3.99 -3.84
CA VAL A 178 5.86 4.27 -4.84
C VAL A 178 6.78 5.40 -4.37
N VAL A 179 6.22 6.50 -3.86
CA VAL A 179 7.00 7.63 -3.33
C VAL A 179 7.83 7.20 -2.13
N THR A 180 7.28 6.36 -1.25
CA THR A 180 8.01 5.78 -0.12
C THR A 180 9.20 4.96 -0.60
N PHE A 181 8.97 4.05 -1.55
CA PHE A 181 10.02 3.22 -2.13
C PHE A 181 11.12 4.06 -2.77
N ALA A 182 10.76 5.07 -3.59
CA ALA A 182 11.74 5.94 -4.23
C ALA A 182 12.62 6.69 -3.21
N ASN A 183 12.01 7.22 -2.14
CA ASN A 183 12.74 7.90 -1.08
C ASN A 183 13.62 6.94 -0.25
N ALA A 184 13.12 5.74 0.05
CA ALA A 184 13.85 4.72 0.79
C ALA A 184 15.05 4.19 -0.02
N ALA A 185 14.85 3.88 -1.31
CA ALA A 185 15.91 3.43 -2.20
C ALA A 185 17.02 4.48 -2.31
N ALA A 186 16.63 5.74 -2.49
CA ALA A 186 17.57 6.84 -2.59
C ALA A 186 18.21 7.24 -1.25
N ALA A 187 17.73 6.71 -0.11
CA ALA A 187 18.41 6.78 1.17
C ALA A 187 19.41 5.62 1.34
N THR A 188 19.01 4.40 0.94
CA THR A 188 19.86 3.20 0.99
C THR A 188 21.09 3.32 0.09
N GLU A 189 20.93 3.82 -1.14
CA GLU A 189 22.04 4.02 -2.10
C GLU A 189 23.11 4.96 -1.52
N ARG A 190 22.69 6.01 -0.81
CA ARG A 190 23.62 6.95 -0.17
C ARG A 190 24.35 6.34 1.02
N ALA A 191 23.65 5.53 1.82
CA ALA A 191 24.28 4.83 2.93
C ALA A 191 25.35 3.83 2.45
N ARG A 192 25.17 3.23 1.27
CA ARG A 192 26.15 2.30 0.68
C ARG A 192 27.41 3.01 0.17
N HIS A 193 27.30 4.22 -0.37
CA HIS A 193 28.47 4.96 -0.87
C HIS A 193 29.40 5.41 0.27
N ASP A 194 28.87 5.72 1.45
CA ASP A 194 29.68 6.13 2.62
C ASP A 194 30.53 4.97 3.19
N ASP A 195 30.06 3.72 3.11
CA ASP A 195 30.81 2.54 3.58
C ASP A 195 31.96 2.15 2.63
N CYS A 196 31.90 2.54 1.35
CA CYS A 196 32.94 2.22 0.36
C CYS A 196 34.07 3.26 0.26
N ASP A 197 33.90 4.47 0.79
CA ASP A 197 34.94 5.52 0.82
C ASP A 197 35.82 5.43 2.09
N CYS A 198 35.66 4.37 2.90
CA CYS A 198 36.39 4.17 4.15
C CYS A 198 37.54 3.13 4.06
N ASP A 199 37.87 2.61 2.88
CA ASP A 199 39.03 1.73 2.64
C ASP A 199 40.17 2.46 1.90
#